data_AF-A0A4Q4Z4T0-F1
#
_entry.id   AF-A0A4Q4Z4T0-F1
#
_cell.length_a   1.000
_cell.length_b   1.000
_cell.length_c   1.000
_cell.angle_alpha   90.00
_cell.angle_beta   90.00
_cell.angle_gamma   90.00
#
_symmetry.space_group_name_H-M   'P 1'
#
loop_
_entity.id
_entity.type
_entity.pdbx_description
1 polymer ?
#
loop_
_entity_poly.entity_id
_entity_poly.type
_entity_poly.pdbx_seq_one_letter_code
_entity_poly.pdbx_strand_id
1 'polypeptide(L)'
;GFLFYEEGVTEAAGRVIEAVDRERLAIARALGVRVLSEPDLGVLQGYMREANYSTGYSTAPGFLGIGAQTQLDNRYLTEDVGFSLVFLTDLARRVGVETPTMEALITLASVVLAQDFRATGTRTLATLGLDGMTGSELAAL
;
A
#
# COMPACT_ATOMS: atom_id res chain seq x y z
N GLY A 1 -21.98 14.01 -2.73
CA GLY A 1 -20.93 13.06 -3.11
C GLY A 1 -20.28 12.55 -1.84
N PHE A 2 -19.60 11.41 -1.89
CA PHE A 2 -18.88 10.85 -0.75
C PHE A 2 -17.45 11.41 -0.71
N LEU A 3 -16.99 11.86 0.46
CA LEU A 3 -15.66 12.42 0.69
C LEU A 3 -14.69 11.28 1.01
N PHE A 4 -13.66 11.13 0.17
CA PHE A 4 -12.81 9.94 0.15
C PHE A 4 -12.10 9.70 1.50
N TYR A 5 -11.56 10.76 2.10
CA TYR A 5 -10.85 10.65 3.38
C TYR A 5 -11.75 10.94 4.57
N GLU A 6 -12.51 12.04 4.55
CA GLU A 6 -13.35 12.49 5.66
C GLU A 6 -14.44 11.46 6.04
N GLU A 7 -15.05 10.82 5.04
CA GLU A 7 -16.11 9.83 5.26
C GLU A 7 -15.61 8.38 5.03
N GLY A 8 -14.57 8.19 4.22
CA GLY A 8 -14.03 6.87 3.88
C GLY A 8 -13.05 6.27 4.89
N VAL A 9 -12.27 7.10 5.59
CA VAL A 9 -11.32 6.60 6.59
C VAL A 9 -11.96 6.61 7.97
N THR A 10 -12.71 5.55 8.24
CA THR A 10 -13.24 5.23 9.58
C THR A 10 -12.21 4.46 10.42
N GLU A 11 -12.46 4.30 11.72
CA GLU A 11 -11.66 3.41 12.60
C GLU A 11 -11.43 2.00 12.02
N ALA A 12 -12.43 1.44 11.34
CA ALA A 12 -12.33 0.12 10.74
C ALA A 12 -11.43 0.12 9.49
N ALA A 13 -11.55 1.14 8.64
CA ALA A 13 -10.65 1.33 7.50
C ALA A 13 -9.21 1.58 7.99
N GLY A 14 -9.03 2.39 9.03
CA GLY A 14 -7.75 2.66 9.67
C GLY A 14 -7.01 1.40 10.12
N ARG A 15 -7.71 0.40 10.68
CA ARG A 15 -7.10 -0.90 11.02
C ARG A 15 -6.56 -1.66 9.81
N VAL A 16 -7.21 -1.54 8.65
CA VAL A 16 -6.72 -2.14 7.40
C VAL A 16 -5.50 -1.40 6.89
N ILE A 17 -5.52 -0.05 6.91
CA ILE A 17 -4.37 0.79 6.52
C ILE A 17 -3.16 0.46 7.41
N GLU A 18 -3.35 0.39 8.72
CA GLU A 18 -2.30 0.03 9.67
C GLU A 18 -1.75 -1.38 9.40
N ALA A 19 -2.60 -2.36 9.07
CA ALA A 19 -2.14 -3.71 8.76
C ALA A 19 -1.27 -3.74 7.49
N VAL A 20 -1.66 -3.02 6.44
CA VAL A 20 -0.86 -2.86 5.22
C VAL A 20 0.45 -2.13 5.52
N ASP A 21 0.44 -1.05 6.31
CA ASP A 21 1.67 -0.31 6.62
C ASP A 21 2.62 -1.16 7.48
N ARG A 22 2.11 -1.96 8.41
CA ARG A 22 2.95 -2.91 9.19
C ARG A 22 3.66 -3.92 8.29
N GLU A 23 2.99 -4.43 7.26
CA GLU A 23 3.58 -5.31 6.25
C GLU A 23 4.65 -4.56 5.43
N ARG A 24 4.36 -3.34 4.98
CA ARG A 24 5.34 -2.48 4.27
C ARG A 24 6.59 -2.21 5.11
N LEU A 25 6.39 -1.87 6.39
CA LEU A 25 7.48 -1.63 7.34
C LEU A 25 8.29 -2.91 7.61
N ALA A 26 7.66 -4.09 7.62
CA ALA A 26 8.35 -5.36 7.76
C ALA A 26 9.25 -5.66 6.55
N ILE A 27 8.76 -5.42 5.33
CA ILE A 27 9.56 -5.53 4.11
C ILE A 27 10.77 -4.58 4.17
N ALA A 28 10.56 -3.32 4.53
CA ALA A 28 11.64 -2.34 4.65
C ALA A 28 12.71 -2.76 5.68
N ARG A 29 12.28 -3.26 6.85
CA ARG A 29 13.20 -3.79 7.87
C ARG A 29 14.00 -4.99 7.36
N ALA A 30 13.37 -5.92 6.63
CA ALA A 30 14.05 -7.08 6.07
C ALA A 30 15.11 -6.69 5.02
N LEU A 31 14.92 -5.56 4.34
CA LEU A 31 15.88 -4.95 3.41
C LEU A 31 16.91 -4.04 4.10
N GLY A 32 16.87 -3.89 5.43
CA GLY A 32 17.77 -2.98 6.15
C GLY A 32 17.49 -1.49 5.90
N VAL A 33 16.35 -1.14 5.29
CA VAL A 33 15.97 0.25 5.00
C VAL A 33 15.06 0.77 6.11
N ARG A 34 15.36 1.96 6.61
CA ARG A 34 14.48 2.66 7.55
C ARG A 34 13.53 3.58 6.78
N VAL A 35 12.24 3.31 6.91
CA VAL A 35 11.17 4.19 6.41
C VAL A 35 10.28 4.59 7.58
N LEU A 36 9.63 5.75 7.49
CA LEU A 36 8.62 6.18 8.46
C LEU A 36 7.35 5.35 8.32
N SER A 37 6.58 5.24 9.41
CA SER A 37 5.19 4.81 9.28
C SER A 37 4.43 5.78 8.38
N GLU A 38 3.34 5.33 7.78
CA GLU A 38 2.52 6.22 6.94
C GLU A 38 2.07 7.49 7.69
N PRO A 39 1.47 7.42 8.89
CA PRO A 39 0.97 8.62 9.55
C PRO A 39 2.09 9.55 10.01
N ASP A 40 3.26 9.01 10.39
CA ASP A 40 4.45 9.83 10.68
C ASP A 40 4.92 10.58 9.42
N LEU A 41 4.89 9.91 8.26
CA LEU A 41 5.21 10.54 6.98
C LEU A 41 4.18 11.61 6.61
N GLY A 42 2.89 11.34 6.83
CA GLY A 42 1.81 12.30 6.59
C GLY A 42 1.93 13.56 7.44
N VAL A 43 2.36 13.44 8.70
CA VAL A 43 2.68 14.58 9.57
C VAL A 43 3.93 15.32 9.08
N LEU A 44 5.00 14.60 8.73
CA LEU A 44 6.23 15.21 8.22
C LEU A 44 6.01 16.02 6.93
N GLN A 45 5.13 15.53 6.05
CA GLN A 45 4.76 16.20 4.81
C GLN A 45 3.79 17.38 5.01
N GLY A 46 3.23 17.54 6.21
CA GLY A 46 2.26 18.59 6.54
C GLY A 46 0.83 18.31 6.09
N TYR A 47 0.52 17.09 5.64
CA TYR A 47 -0.85 16.69 5.30
C TYR A 47 -1.69 16.43 6.55
N MET A 48 -1.10 15.72 7.53
CA MET A 48 -1.74 15.35 8.78
C MET A 48 -1.23 16.19 9.96
N ARG A 49 -2.06 16.31 11.00
CA ARG A 49 -1.67 16.92 12.29
C ARG A 49 -1.42 15.89 13.38
N GLU A 50 -2.01 14.71 13.24
CA GLU A 50 -1.93 13.63 14.21
C GLU A 50 -1.39 12.38 13.51
N ALA A 51 -0.40 11.74 14.12
CA ALA A 51 0.17 10.51 13.58
C ALA A 51 -0.62 9.28 14.07
N ASN A 52 -1.77 9.01 13.44
CA ASN A 52 -2.55 7.80 13.66
C ASN A 52 -3.33 7.38 12.40
N TYR A 53 -3.72 6.11 12.33
CA TYR A 53 -4.43 5.56 11.16
C TYR A 53 -5.94 5.78 11.19
N SER A 54 -6.49 6.29 12.29
CA SER A 54 -7.93 6.39 12.50
C SER A 54 -8.47 7.75 12.13
N THR A 55 -8.10 8.80 12.86
CA THR A 55 -8.51 10.19 12.64
C THR A 55 -7.50 10.98 11.82
N GLY A 56 -6.25 10.50 11.72
CA GLY A 56 -5.16 11.20 11.05
C GLY A 56 -5.49 11.60 9.61
N TYR A 57 -6.15 10.72 8.85
CA TYR A 57 -6.61 11.01 7.49
C TYR A 57 -7.93 11.78 7.43
N SER A 58 -8.94 11.35 8.18
CA SER A 58 -10.29 11.88 8.07
C SER A 58 -10.42 13.31 8.61
N THR A 59 -9.48 13.73 9.47
CA THR A 59 -9.41 15.09 10.01
C THR A 59 -8.26 15.92 9.44
N ALA A 60 -7.46 15.35 8.54
CA ALA A 60 -6.26 16.00 8.03
C ALA A 60 -6.61 17.20 7.14
N PRO A 61 -6.04 18.39 7.42
CA PRO A 61 -6.27 19.57 6.59
C PRO A 61 -5.83 19.36 5.14
N GLY A 62 -4.84 18.50 4.89
CA GLY A 62 -4.36 18.17 3.55
C GLY A 62 -5.32 17.36 2.69
N PHE A 63 -6.38 16.79 3.27
CA PHE A 63 -7.31 15.88 2.59
C PHE A 63 -8.76 16.37 2.54
N LEU A 64 -9.04 17.57 3.07
CA LEU A 64 -10.39 18.13 3.12
C LEU A 64 -10.98 18.34 1.71
N GLY A 65 -12.25 17.96 1.56
CA GLY A 65 -13.04 18.18 0.34
C GLY A 65 -12.69 17.26 -0.84
N ILE A 66 -11.79 16.28 -0.66
CA ILE A 66 -11.44 15.35 -1.73
C ILE A 66 -12.60 14.37 -1.95
N GLY A 67 -13.30 14.53 -3.07
CA GLY A 67 -14.38 13.62 -3.47
C GLY A 67 -13.86 12.24 -3.88
N ALA A 68 -14.58 11.19 -3.46
CA ALA A 68 -14.32 9.83 -3.91
C ALA A 68 -14.67 9.65 -5.39
N GLN A 69 -13.99 8.71 -6.02
CA GLN A 69 -14.26 8.34 -7.40
C GLN A 69 -15.66 7.71 -7.52
N THR A 70 -16.35 8.01 -8.62
CA THR A 70 -17.71 7.49 -8.87
C THR A 70 -17.71 6.08 -9.46
N GLN A 71 -16.54 5.59 -9.88
CA GLN A 71 -16.34 4.25 -10.43
C GLN A 71 -15.09 3.60 -9.82
N LEU A 72 -15.11 2.27 -9.70
CA LEU A 72 -14.00 1.51 -9.10
C LEU A 72 -12.89 1.19 -10.10
N ASP A 73 -13.19 1.16 -11.41
CA ASP A 73 -12.17 1.11 -12.45
C ASP A 73 -11.48 2.47 -12.56
N ASN A 74 -10.50 2.69 -11.69
CA ASN A 74 -9.69 3.88 -11.63
C ASN A 74 -8.28 3.55 -11.12
N ARG A 75 -7.38 4.53 -11.20
CA ARG A 75 -5.96 4.36 -10.85
C ARG A 75 -5.69 3.91 -9.40
N TYR A 76 -6.58 4.19 -8.44
CA TYR A 76 -6.39 3.68 -7.07
C TYR A 76 -6.42 2.16 -6.99
N LEU A 77 -7.10 1.48 -7.93
CA LEU A 77 -7.04 0.03 -8.01
C LEU A 77 -6.03 -0.41 -9.08
N THR A 78 -6.12 0.12 -10.29
CA THR A 78 -5.28 -0.35 -11.40
C THR A 78 -3.79 -0.03 -11.20
N GLU A 79 -3.47 1.10 -10.57
CA GLU A 79 -2.09 1.50 -10.30
C GLU A 79 -1.59 0.97 -8.95
N ASP A 80 -2.26 1.32 -7.85
CA ASP A 80 -1.76 0.98 -6.51
C ASP A 80 -1.82 -0.53 -6.22
N VAL A 81 -2.82 -1.27 -6.74
CA VAL A 81 -2.81 -2.73 -6.61
C VAL A 81 -1.93 -3.36 -7.68
N GLY A 82 -2.14 -2.99 -8.95
CA GLY A 82 -1.51 -3.65 -10.09
C GLY A 82 0.01 -3.49 -10.17
N PHE A 83 0.56 -2.37 -9.66
CA PHE A 83 2.00 -2.15 -9.63
C PHE A 83 2.56 -2.15 -8.20
N SER A 84 1.93 -1.45 -7.26
CA SER A 84 2.55 -1.28 -5.93
C SER A 84 2.36 -2.50 -5.04
N LEU A 85 1.12 -2.97 -4.80
CA LEU A 85 0.90 -4.13 -3.94
C LEU A 85 1.49 -5.41 -4.54
N VAL A 86 1.30 -5.65 -5.84
CA VAL A 86 1.89 -6.83 -6.51
C VAL A 86 3.41 -6.83 -6.40
N PHE A 87 4.07 -5.69 -6.60
CA PHE A 87 5.52 -5.59 -6.42
C PHE A 87 5.95 -5.83 -4.97
N LEU A 88 5.24 -5.24 -4.00
CA LEU A 88 5.56 -5.39 -2.59
C LEU A 88 5.41 -6.83 -2.12
N THR A 89 4.37 -7.55 -2.55
CA THR A 89 4.18 -8.96 -2.16
C THR A 89 5.20 -9.87 -2.85
N ASP A 90 5.57 -9.60 -4.09
CA ASP A 90 6.65 -10.32 -4.79
C ASP A 90 8.01 -10.11 -4.09
N LEU A 91 8.32 -8.86 -3.74
CA LEU A 91 9.51 -8.51 -2.96
C LEU A 91 9.50 -9.16 -1.58
N ALA A 92 8.36 -9.14 -0.88
CA ALA A 92 8.20 -9.72 0.45
C ALA A 92 8.55 -11.21 0.48
N ARG A 93 8.12 -11.98 -0.53
CA ARG A 93 8.46 -13.40 -0.66
C ARG A 93 9.97 -13.62 -0.74
N ARG A 94 10.69 -12.76 -1.46
CA ARG A 94 12.16 -12.86 -1.58
C ARG A 94 12.89 -12.62 -0.26
N VAL A 95 12.34 -11.74 0.59
CA VAL A 95 12.93 -11.38 1.89
C VAL A 95 12.30 -12.09 3.07
N GLY A 96 11.43 -13.08 2.83
CA GLY A 96 10.83 -13.92 3.87
C GLY A 96 9.83 -13.21 4.77
N VAL A 97 9.11 -12.22 4.25
CA VAL A 97 8.07 -11.46 4.98
C VAL A 97 6.69 -11.90 4.50
N GLU A 98 5.79 -12.22 5.44
CA GLU A 98 4.39 -12.50 5.14
C GLU A 98 3.60 -11.19 4.95
N THR A 99 2.71 -11.17 3.96
CA THR A 99 1.88 -10.02 3.62
C THR A 99 0.39 -10.37 3.43
N PRO A 100 -0.27 -11.00 4.43
CA PRO A 100 -1.62 -11.53 4.26
C PRO A 100 -2.67 -10.45 3.94
N THR A 101 -2.49 -9.23 4.44
CA THR A 101 -3.42 -8.11 4.20
C THR A 101 -3.28 -7.59 2.78
N MET A 102 -2.05 -7.34 2.31
CA MET A 102 -1.81 -6.97 0.91
C MET A 102 -2.31 -8.04 -0.06
N GLU A 103 -2.04 -9.33 0.23
CA GLU A 103 -2.53 -10.44 -0.60
C GLU A 103 -4.07 -10.50 -0.61
N ALA A 104 -4.74 -10.27 0.52
CA ALA A 104 -6.21 -10.20 0.56
C ALA A 104 -6.75 -9.03 -0.27
N LEU A 105 -6.14 -7.85 -0.18
CA LEU A 105 -6.55 -6.67 -0.96
C LEU A 105 -6.35 -6.87 -2.46
N ILE A 106 -5.24 -7.48 -2.89
CA ILE A 106 -5.01 -7.84 -4.30
C ILE A 106 -6.14 -8.77 -4.78
N THR A 107 -6.50 -9.79 -4.00
CA THR A 107 -7.58 -10.71 -4.35
C THR A 107 -8.92 -9.99 -4.50
N LEU A 108 -9.27 -9.11 -3.57
CA LEU A 108 -10.52 -8.35 -3.64
C LEU A 108 -10.54 -7.41 -4.85
N ALA A 109 -9.48 -6.65 -5.08
CA ALA A 109 -9.38 -5.75 -6.23
C ALA A 109 -9.45 -6.51 -7.56
N SER A 110 -8.83 -7.68 -7.63
CA SER A 110 -8.92 -8.57 -8.80
C SER A 110 -10.33 -9.02 -9.10
N VAL A 111 -11.12 -9.36 -8.06
CA VAL A 111 -12.54 -9.70 -8.21
C VAL A 111 -13.34 -8.49 -8.66
N VAL A 112 -13.11 -7.33 -8.03
CA VAL A 112 -13.83 -6.07 -8.33
C VAL A 112 -13.65 -5.66 -9.79
N LEU A 113 -12.45 -5.80 -10.34
CA LEU A 113 -12.13 -5.38 -11.71
C LEU A 113 -12.13 -6.52 -12.73
N ALA A 114 -12.49 -7.73 -12.31
CA ALA A 114 -12.44 -8.94 -13.15
C ALA A 114 -11.08 -9.12 -13.86
N GLN A 115 -9.98 -8.81 -13.16
CA GLN A 115 -8.62 -8.85 -13.67
C GLN A 115 -7.69 -9.52 -12.64
N ASP A 116 -6.94 -10.54 -13.04
CA ASP A 116 -5.93 -11.15 -12.17
C ASP A 116 -4.66 -10.29 -12.12
N PHE A 117 -4.55 -9.45 -11.09
CA PHE A 117 -3.42 -8.53 -10.92
C PHE A 117 -2.11 -9.26 -10.67
N ARG A 118 -2.14 -10.47 -10.12
CA ARG A 118 -0.91 -11.26 -9.91
C ARG A 118 -0.41 -11.81 -11.24
N ALA A 119 -1.32 -12.28 -12.09
CA ALA A 119 -0.96 -12.78 -13.42
C ALA A 119 -0.57 -11.66 -14.40
N THR A 120 -1.21 -10.49 -14.32
CA THR A 120 -0.95 -9.35 -15.21
C THR A 120 0.07 -8.35 -14.66
N GLY A 121 0.62 -8.59 -13.47
CA GLY A 121 1.55 -7.68 -12.81
C GLY A 121 2.79 -7.42 -13.64
N THR A 122 3.04 -6.18 -14.03
CA THR A 122 4.18 -5.80 -14.88
C THR A 122 5.39 -5.31 -14.08
N ARG A 123 5.24 -5.09 -12.77
CA ARG A 123 6.32 -4.70 -11.86
C ARG A 123 6.56 -5.81 -10.83
N THR A 124 7.44 -6.74 -11.18
CA THR A 124 7.90 -7.85 -10.33
C THR A 124 9.43 -7.87 -10.35
N LEU A 125 10.05 -8.63 -9.45
CA LEU A 125 11.49 -8.87 -9.48
C LEU A 125 11.91 -9.46 -10.84
N ALA A 126 11.09 -10.33 -11.43
CA ALA A 126 11.32 -10.88 -12.77
C ALA A 126 11.33 -9.81 -13.87
N THR A 127 10.30 -8.97 -13.94
CA THR A 127 10.22 -7.95 -15.00
C THR A 127 11.23 -6.82 -14.83
N LEU A 128 11.74 -6.61 -13.61
CA LEU A 128 12.81 -5.66 -13.32
C LEU A 128 14.23 -6.24 -13.48
N GLY A 129 14.36 -7.52 -13.83
CA GLY A 129 15.67 -8.17 -13.97
C GLY A 129 16.39 -8.43 -12.64
N LEU A 130 15.65 -8.46 -11.52
CA LEU A 130 16.15 -8.65 -10.16
C LEU A 130 15.87 -10.07 -9.61
N ASP A 131 15.22 -10.93 -10.39
CA ASP A 131 14.77 -12.24 -9.91
C ASP A 131 15.91 -13.17 -9.48
N GLY A 132 17.11 -13.02 -10.05
CA GLY A 132 18.29 -13.77 -9.64
C GLY A 132 18.92 -13.34 -8.31
N MET A 133 18.50 -12.20 -7.74
CA MET A 133 19.13 -11.62 -6.55
C MET A 133 18.57 -12.20 -5.26
N THR A 134 19.43 -12.61 -4.34
CA THR A 134 19.07 -12.96 -2.97
C THR A 134 18.51 -11.75 -2.21
N GLY A 135 17.82 -12.00 -1.09
CA GLY A 135 17.36 -10.89 -0.22
C GLY A 135 18.51 -9.98 0.25
N SER A 136 19.69 -10.56 0.53
CA SER A 136 20.88 -9.77 0.90
C SER A 136 21.41 -8.92 -0.25
N GLU A 137 21.40 -9.42 -1.48
CA GLU A 137 21.82 -8.65 -2.65
C GLU A 137 20.83 -7.51 -2.94
N LEU A 138 19.52 -7.76 -2.79
CA LEU A 138 18.50 -6.72 -2.91
C LEU A 138 18.64 -5.63 -1.86
N ALA A 139 18.97 -6.01 -0.62
CA ALA A 139 19.22 -5.06 0.47
C ALA A 139 20.48 -4.20 0.26
N ALA A 140 21.39 -4.62 -0.62
CA ALA A 140 22.65 -3.95 -0.90
C ALA A 140 22.63 -3.05 -2.16
N LEU A 141 21.50 -3.00 -2.89
CA LEU A 141 21.28 -2.08 -4.00
C LEU A 141 21.21 -0.62 -3.53
#